data_AF-A0A2P4Q2C6-F1
#
_entry.id   AF-A0A2P4Q2C6-F1
#
_cell.length_a   1.000
_cell.length_b   1.000
_cell.length_c   1.000
_cell.angle_alpha   90.00
_cell.angle_beta   90.00
_cell.angle_gamma   90.00
#
_symmetry.space_group_name_H-M   'P 1'
#
loop_
_entity.id
_entity.type
_entity.pdbx_description
1 polymer ?
#
loop_
_entity_poly.entity_id
_entity_poly.type
_entity_poly.pdbx_seq_one_letter_code
_entity_poly.pdbx_strand_id
1 'polypeptide(L)'
;MENTEEISYSIITFWAYSEEEINSIEGECRKLEDAHGVKVEYIREKKLFDIKGTDYDELNKTRDHIFELLKSKSEKQSYAVPRYKKKEPKFEKSAPGKPPPMKETVPLMIEKKEEEIPVGLVGLYRFNPQIRIPAELDGLFGTNQWRPFTHVDYWRDICKSCNVNGEISYDDRRIEFIQGKRKDVEKAKRKLRQIENNYLRETFNHKRVPLVHFSNVHAHFKVGFRLPNNHPYFKDAAMDYFNDVCILSHHINEPNSKSLENSERLALDKKIKGYNLARMSDVLTKGLEYVRVHQGEVRFYGSLGKSMFSKTDEVKGKLWNFNDLESIISKYDIKSRFDEDVTHDNSTYKRFDSFFSPDKKKDYTEYFEIKADARNSPNDEFSEVYMRVNRANASLVKVGSEWEPLVNIDWTMLNLKSDIAINLATRRAIRHDVEPFTTFSKRISVNPNEVSTIAYENVDKKIKSKRGTAFDTLVRYLEVKSIDFKKSTTKKVSETFTYQLTRVERLKVSEKPKTNKGLGEATGDDRDVYYTIEFSEKHNEAFEQNITLESGDVVNWTVDTILGKEPTYSTLCEFVRTLLSAIQTEL
;
A
#
# COMPACT_ATOMS: atom_id res chain seq x y z
N MET A 1 2.84 33.64 38.61
CA MET A 1 4.06 32.85 38.35
C MET A 1 3.67 31.81 37.31
N GLU A 2 3.95 32.13 36.04
CA GLU A 2 3.64 31.24 34.93
C GLU A 2 4.56 30.01 35.00
N ASN A 3 3.95 28.84 34.90
CA ASN A 3 4.61 27.55 34.97
C ASN A 3 5.15 27.25 33.57
N THR A 4 6.35 27.75 33.23
CA THR A 4 7.02 27.40 31.97
C THR A 4 7.27 25.89 31.96
N GLU A 5 6.53 25.15 31.10
CA GLU A 5 6.64 23.70 30.99
C GLU A 5 8.06 23.32 30.54
N GLU A 6 8.84 22.74 31.47
CA GLU A 6 10.17 22.21 31.19
C GLU A 6 10.08 21.02 30.23
N ILE A 7 10.70 21.17 29.07
CA ILE A 7 10.76 20.18 27.98
C ILE A 7 12.03 19.36 28.14
N SER A 8 11.95 18.05 27.90
CA SER A 8 13.09 17.14 28.02
C SER A 8 13.22 16.20 26.83
N TYR A 9 14.43 16.08 26.27
CA TYR A 9 14.82 15.02 25.34
C TYR A 9 15.70 14.01 26.06
N SER A 10 15.58 12.73 25.68
CA SER A 10 16.54 11.73 26.12
C SER A 10 17.12 10.99 24.93
N ILE A 11 18.45 10.95 24.84
CA ILE A 11 19.20 10.25 23.81
C ILE A 11 19.78 8.99 24.45
N ILE A 12 19.25 7.82 24.07
CA ILE A 12 19.78 6.53 24.51
C ILE A 12 20.90 6.13 23.56
N THR A 13 22.05 5.76 24.12
CA THR A 13 23.18 5.21 23.37
C THR A 13 23.37 3.74 23.73
N PHE A 14 23.62 2.89 22.74
CA PHE A 14 23.90 1.47 22.97
C PHE A 14 25.40 1.17 23.03
N TRP A 15 26.22 2.18 22.76
CA TRP A 15 27.65 2.08 22.60
C TRP A 15 28.38 1.96 23.94
N ALA A 16 29.58 1.41 23.91
CA ALA A 16 30.52 1.44 25.03
C ALA A 16 31.60 2.43 24.61
N TYR A 17 31.63 3.59 25.27
CA TYR A 17 32.68 4.59 25.09
C TYR A 17 33.79 4.32 26.12
N SER A 18 35.04 4.55 25.73
CA SER A 18 36.15 4.59 26.68
C SER A 18 35.99 5.76 27.65
N GLU A 19 36.63 5.71 28.83
CA GLU A 19 36.58 6.82 29.80
C GLU A 19 37.11 8.13 29.21
N GLU A 20 38.12 8.07 28.32
CA GLU A 20 38.64 9.24 27.61
C GLU A 20 37.61 9.86 26.66
N GLU A 21 36.85 9.03 25.95
CA GLU A 21 35.76 9.49 25.06
C GLU A 21 34.58 10.04 25.86
N ILE A 22 34.22 9.42 26.98
CA ILE A 22 33.15 9.92 27.87
C ILE A 22 33.53 11.30 28.40
N ASN A 23 34.77 11.49 28.87
CA ASN A 23 35.23 12.79 29.36
C ASN A 23 35.25 13.84 28.25
N SER A 24 35.63 13.47 27.02
CA SER A 24 35.55 14.35 25.85
C SER A 24 34.12 14.74 25.52
N ILE A 25 33.18 13.79 25.58
CA ILE A 25 31.76 14.04 25.28
C ILE A 25 31.12 14.92 26.37
N GLU A 26 31.35 14.61 27.65
CA GLU A 26 30.87 15.42 28.78
C GLU A 26 31.41 16.86 28.72
N GLY A 27 32.66 17.05 28.27
CA GLY A 27 33.27 18.37 28.08
C GLY A 27 32.58 19.21 26.98
N GLU A 28 32.21 18.59 25.86
CA GLU A 28 31.45 19.28 24.80
C GLU A 28 29.99 19.54 25.21
N CYS A 29 29.36 18.61 25.94
CA CYS A 29 28.01 18.82 26.48
C CYS A 29 27.94 20.07 27.36
N ARG A 30 28.92 20.31 28.24
CA ARG A 30 28.96 21.53 29.08
C ARG A 30 29.05 22.81 28.25
N LYS A 31 29.80 22.81 27.15
CA LYS A 31 29.86 23.97 26.24
C LYS A 31 28.51 24.24 25.60
N LEU A 32 27.76 23.19 25.26
CA LEU A 32 26.40 23.31 24.71
C LEU A 32 25.39 23.78 25.75
N GLU A 33 25.51 23.34 27.01
CA GLU A 33 24.70 23.85 28.12
C GLU A 33 24.84 25.38 28.24
N ASP A 34 26.08 25.88 28.26
CA ASP A 34 26.38 27.31 28.37
C ASP A 34 25.92 28.11 27.15
N ALA A 35 26.05 27.54 25.94
CA ALA A 35 25.72 28.22 24.69
C ALA A 35 24.21 28.33 24.43
N HIS A 36 23.44 27.30 24.81
CA HIS A 36 22.03 27.15 24.46
C HIS A 36 21.08 27.31 25.64
N GLY A 37 21.60 27.52 26.86
CA GLY A 37 20.78 27.67 28.06
C GLY A 37 19.97 26.40 28.40
N VAL A 38 20.51 25.23 28.03
CA VAL A 38 19.92 23.91 28.29
C VAL A 38 20.74 23.16 29.33
N LYS A 39 20.16 22.12 29.92
CA LYS A 39 20.84 21.23 30.86
C LYS A 39 20.97 19.83 30.27
N VAL A 40 22.18 19.30 30.16
CA VAL A 40 22.52 18.00 29.58
C VAL A 40 23.16 17.12 30.65
N GLU A 41 22.49 16.03 31.01
CA GLU A 41 22.97 15.07 32.01
C GLU A 41 23.25 13.72 31.36
N TYR A 42 24.48 13.20 31.48
CA TYR A 42 24.81 11.85 31.03
C TYR A 42 24.67 10.84 32.17
N ILE A 43 23.65 9.98 32.09
CA ILE A 43 23.39 8.90 33.04
C ILE A 43 24.13 7.64 32.59
N ARG A 44 25.36 7.47 33.09
CA ARG A 44 26.28 6.37 32.71
C ARG A 44 25.64 4.98 32.80
N GLU A 45 24.95 4.67 33.89
CA GLU A 45 24.30 3.37 34.11
C GLU A 45 23.24 3.02 33.05
N LYS A 46 22.58 4.05 32.49
CA LYS A 46 21.52 3.91 31.49
C LYS A 46 22.00 4.22 30.08
N LYS A 47 23.29 4.58 29.92
CA LYS A 47 23.91 5.05 28.67
C LYS A 47 23.07 6.13 27.97
N LEU A 48 22.55 7.07 28.75
CA LEU A 48 21.50 8.00 28.35
C LEU A 48 21.95 9.45 28.56
N PHE A 49 21.80 10.30 27.57
CA PHE A 49 21.89 11.76 27.73
C PHE A 49 20.49 12.34 27.91
N ASP A 50 20.25 13.04 29.00
CA ASP A 50 19.00 13.72 29.31
C ASP A 50 19.18 15.23 29.15
N ILE A 51 18.48 15.82 28.18
CA ILE A 51 18.59 17.24 27.80
C ILE A 51 17.30 17.93 28.24
N LYS A 52 17.39 18.98 29.05
CA LYS A 52 16.25 19.74 29.59
C LYS A 52 16.37 21.21 29.27
N GLY A 53 15.25 21.86 28.96
CA GLY A 53 15.21 23.26 28.59
C GLY A 53 13.78 23.78 28.46
N THR A 54 13.66 25.08 28.23
CA THR A 54 12.36 25.76 28.08
C THR A 54 12.08 26.18 26.64
N ASP A 55 13.08 26.14 25.75
CA ASP A 55 12.99 26.48 24.34
C ASP A 55 13.20 25.23 23.45
N TYR A 56 12.24 24.94 22.59
CA TYR A 56 12.29 23.80 21.66
C TYR A 56 13.40 23.95 20.61
N ASP A 57 13.69 25.16 20.15
CA ASP A 57 14.67 25.38 19.08
C ASP A 57 16.08 25.17 19.60
N GLU A 58 16.39 25.69 20.79
CA GLU A 58 17.68 25.49 21.45
C GLU A 58 17.88 24.03 21.93
N LEU A 59 16.80 23.36 22.37
CA LEU A 59 16.82 21.93 22.66
C LEU A 59 17.06 21.07 21.42
N ASN A 60 16.46 21.43 20.28
CA ASN A 60 16.67 20.72 19.01
C ASN A 60 18.12 20.91 18.51
N LYS A 61 18.65 22.13 18.54
CA LYS A 61 20.05 22.42 18.19
C LYS A 61 21.02 21.62 19.07
N THR A 62 20.79 21.62 20.38
CA THR A 62 21.63 20.87 21.32
C THR A 62 21.54 19.37 21.09
N ARG A 63 20.33 18.84 20.87
CA ARG A 63 20.11 17.43 20.53
C ARG A 63 20.87 17.03 19.27
N ASP A 64 20.75 17.81 18.21
CA ASP A 64 21.37 17.50 16.91
C ASP A 64 22.90 17.59 16.99
N HIS A 65 23.42 18.56 17.75
CA HIS A 65 24.86 18.67 18.01
C HIS A 65 25.39 17.47 18.80
N ILE A 66 24.67 17.03 19.84
CA ILE A 66 25.04 15.81 20.59
C ILE A 66 24.99 14.59 19.66
N PHE A 67 24.04 14.51 18.72
CA PHE A 67 24.03 13.44 17.73
C PHE A 67 25.25 13.45 16.80
N GLU A 68 25.63 14.62 16.28
CA GLU A 68 26.82 14.75 15.45
C GLU A 68 28.09 14.40 16.23
N LEU A 69 28.19 14.84 17.48
CA LEU A 69 29.28 14.49 18.38
C LEU A 69 29.38 12.98 18.58
N LEU A 70 28.28 12.32 18.95
CA LEU A 70 28.24 10.86 19.16
C LEU A 70 28.52 10.09 17.87
N LYS A 71 28.07 10.59 16.72
CA LYS A 71 28.35 10.01 15.40
C LYS A 71 29.80 10.23 14.95
N SER A 72 30.43 11.35 15.31
CA SER A 72 31.86 11.59 15.03
C SER A 72 32.76 10.64 15.82
N LYS A 73 32.29 10.18 16.98
CA LYS A 73 32.97 9.23 17.87
C LYS A 73 32.53 7.78 17.64
N SER A 74 31.56 7.51 16.76
CA SER A 74 31.09 6.14 16.47
C SER A 74 30.79 5.96 14.99
N GLU A 75 31.39 4.96 14.34
CA GLU A 75 31.21 4.72 12.89
C GLU A 75 29.78 4.27 12.49
N LYS A 76 28.78 4.22 13.40
CA LYS A 76 27.41 3.75 13.11
C LYS A 76 26.33 4.59 13.84
N GLN A 77 25.26 4.91 13.09
CA GLN A 77 24.19 5.88 13.40
C GLN A 77 23.47 5.70 14.77
N SER A 78 23.12 6.83 15.37
CA SER A 78 22.41 7.02 16.65
C SER A 78 20.95 7.50 16.45
N TYR A 79 20.02 7.17 17.35
CA TYR A 79 18.58 7.52 17.27
C TYR A 79 18.09 8.35 18.49
N ALA A 80 17.17 9.29 18.25
CA ALA A 80 16.48 10.07 19.29
C ALA A 80 15.05 9.56 19.51
N VAL A 81 14.59 9.52 20.77
CA VAL A 81 13.19 9.24 21.11
C VAL A 81 12.65 10.38 21.98
N PRO A 82 11.66 11.16 21.51
CA PRO A 82 10.97 12.13 22.34
C PRO A 82 10.16 11.44 23.45
N ARG A 83 10.21 11.96 24.69
CA ARG A 83 9.28 11.56 25.76
C ARG A 83 8.37 12.74 26.13
N TYR A 84 7.07 12.48 26.21
CA TYR A 84 6.10 13.40 26.81
C TYR A 84 5.83 12.97 28.26
N LYS A 85 5.82 13.92 29.21
CA LYS A 85 5.37 13.67 30.59
C LYS A 85 3.87 13.29 30.56
N LYS A 86 3.54 12.08 31.07
CA LYS A 86 2.15 11.61 31.25
C LYS A 86 1.39 12.56 32.19
N LYS A 87 0.42 13.31 31.68
CA LYS A 87 -0.72 13.81 32.47
C LYS A 87 -1.84 12.77 32.37
N GLU A 88 -2.34 12.30 33.51
CA GLU A 88 -3.57 11.48 33.56
C GLU A 88 -4.76 12.34 33.11
N PRO A 89 -5.54 11.96 32.08
CA PRO A 89 -6.73 12.71 31.70
C PRO A 89 -7.97 12.15 32.41
N LYS A 90 -8.65 13.04 33.15
CA LYS A 90 -10.09 12.89 33.40
C LYS A 90 -10.80 13.03 32.05
N PHE A 91 -11.61 12.03 31.70
CA PHE A 91 -12.29 11.96 30.41
C PHE A 91 -13.37 13.03 30.27
N GLU A 92 -13.16 13.96 29.33
CA GLU A 92 -14.23 14.57 28.54
C GLU A 92 -14.09 14.13 27.08
N LYS A 93 -15.23 13.77 26.47
CA LYS A 93 -15.34 13.21 25.12
C LYS A 93 -14.67 14.12 24.07
N SER A 94 -13.63 13.64 23.39
CA SER A 94 -12.93 14.37 22.32
C SER A 94 -13.18 13.79 20.93
N ALA A 95 -13.17 14.69 19.95
CA ALA A 95 -13.51 14.54 18.54
C ALA A 95 -12.45 13.77 17.70
N PRO A 96 -12.76 13.38 16.44
CA PRO A 96 -11.91 12.53 15.59
C PRO A 96 -10.54 13.13 15.24
N GLY A 97 -9.55 12.24 15.08
CA GLY A 97 -8.11 12.51 15.03
C GLY A 97 -7.62 13.51 13.99
N LYS A 98 -6.59 14.26 14.39
CA LYS A 98 -5.83 15.17 13.53
C LYS A 98 -4.83 14.39 12.66
N PRO A 99 -4.55 14.84 11.43
CA PRO A 99 -3.46 14.28 10.61
C PRO A 99 -2.08 14.57 11.23
N PRO A 100 -1.04 13.79 10.88
CA PRO A 100 0.31 13.94 11.42
C PRO A 100 0.92 15.32 11.10
N PRO A 101 1.82 15.85 11.94
CA PRO A 101 2.38 17.18 11.77
C PRO A 101 3.27 17.28 10.52
N MET A 102 3.05 18.31 9.71
CA MET A 102 3.96 18.72 8.63
C MET A 102 5.30 19.17 9.21
N LYS A 103 6.42 18.77 8.58
CA LYS A 103 7.73 19.39 8.82
C LYS A 103 7.79 20.70 8.03
N GLU A 104 7.43 21.79 8.68
CA GLU A 104 7.96 23.16 8.53
C GLU A 104 7.04 24.11 9.32
N THR A 105 7.62 24.83 10.28
CA THR A 105 6.94 25.83 11.10
C THR A 105 6.63 27.06 10.25
N VAL A 106 5.39 27.18 9.80
CA VAL A 106 4.80 28.49 9.45
C VAL A 106 4.89 29.38 10.71
N PRO A 107 5.36 30.64 10.63
CA PRO A 107 5.43 31.51 11.80
C PRO A 107 4.03 31.69 12.40
N LEU A 108 3.83 31.24 13.65
CA LEU A 108 2.62 31.48 14.41
C LEU A 108 2.88 32.56 15.46
N MET A 109 2.65 33.81 15.07
CA MET A 109 1.99 34.84 15.90
C MET A 109 1.62 36.02 15.00
N ILE A 110 0.54 35.83 14.24
CA ILE A 110 -0.36 36.94 13.92
C ILE A 110 -1.72 36.43 14.35
N GLU A 111 -2.33 37.05 15.36
CA GLU A 111 -3.75 36.91 15.61
C GLU A 111 -4.46 37.07 14.26
N LYS A 112 -5.06 35.99 13.74
CA LYS A 112 -5.92 36.11 12.55
C LYS A 112 -7.07 37.01 12.97
N LYS A 113 -6.97 38.30 12.65
CA LYS A 113 -8.10 39.22 12.61
C LYS A 113 -9.23 38.46 11.93
N GLU A 114 -10.41 38.41 12.55
CA GLU A 114 -11.60 37.89 11.90
C GLU A 114 -11.72 38.60 10.55
N GLU A 115 -11.54 37.86 9.46
CA GLU A 115 -11.62 38.43 8.11
C GLU A 115 -13.04 38.98 7.96
N GLU A 116 -13.16 40.30 7.81
CA GLU A 116 -14.42 40.95 7.49
C GLU A 116 -14.94 40.35 6.19
N ILE A 117 -16.04 39.60 6.29
CA ILE A 117 -16.70 39.00 5.13
C ILE A 117 -17.37 40.15 4.37
N PRO A 118 -17.02 40.40 3.09
CA PRO A 118 -17.65 41.44 2.30
C PRO A 118 -19.17 41.31 2.28
N VAL A 119 -19.86 42.45 2.29
CA VAL A 119 -21.33 42.51 2.30
C VAL A 119 -21.89 41.74 1.11
N GLY A 120 -22.68 40.70 1.38
CA GLY A 120 -23.29 39.82 0.37
C GLY A 120 -22.66 38.42 0.27
N LEU A 121 -21.52 38.18 0.92
CA LEU A 121 -20.89 36.86 1.00
C LEU A 121 -21.25 36.12 2.29
N VAL A 122 -21.28 34.79 2.22
CA VAL A 122 -21.55 33.91 3.37
C VAL A 122 -20.24 33.35 3.96
N GLY A 123 -19.14 33.40 3.20
CA GLY A 123 -17.81 33.05 3.70
C GLY A 123 -16.73 33.13 2.63
N LEU A 124 -15.47 33.04 3.08
CA LEU A 124 -14.28 33.06 2.24
C LEU A 124 -13.38 31.85 2.53
N TYR A 125 -12.72 31.32 1.49
CA TYR A 125 -11.67 30.33 1.59
C TYR A 125 -10.43 30.79 0.84
N ARG A 126 -9.27 30.90 1.51
CA ARG A 126 -8.01 31.25 0.85
C ARG A 126 -7.17 30.00 0.66
N PHE A 127 -6.60 29.86 -0.53
CA PHE A 127 -5.67 28.77 -0.82
C PHE A 127 -4.33 28.99 -0.11
N ASN A 128 -3.64 27.88 0.15
CA ASN A 128 -2.27 27.84 0.63
C ASN A 128 -1.36 28.57 -0.37
N PRO A 129 -0.49 29.48 0.10
CA PRO A 129 0.48 30.18 -0.73
C PRO A 129 1.38 29.28 -1.60
N GLN A 130 1.54 28.01 -1.25
CA GLN A 130 2.32 27.03 -2.03
C GLN A 130 1.66 26.65 -3.37
N ILE A 131 0.32 26.73 -3.50
CA ILE A 131 -0.39 26.35 -4.74
C ILE A 131 -0.35 27.49 -5.76
N ARG A 132 0.32 27.31 -6.90
CA ARG A 132 0.48 28.36 -7.92
C ARG A 132 -0.81 28.54 -8.73
N ILE A 133 -1.62 29.53 -8.35
CA ILE A 133 -2.85 29.90 -9.06
C ILE A 133 -2.52 30.92 -10.16
N PRO A 134 -3.07 30.80 -11.39
CA PRO A 134 -4.08 29.82 -11.83
C PRO A 134 -3.53 28.47 -12.33
N ALA A 135 -2.21 28.36 -12.55
CA ALA A 135 -1.59 27.23 -13.26
C ALA A 135 -1.88 25.85 -12.65
N GLU A 136 -2.00 25.75 -11.33
CA GLU A 136 -2.18 24.50 -10.59
C GLU A 136 -3.65 24.23 -10.22
N LEU A 137 -4.57 25.16 -10.51
CA LEU A 137 -5.96 25.07 -10.08
C LEU A 137 -6.72 23.95 -10.80
N ASP A 138 -6.38 23.73 -12.07
CA ASP A 138 -6.86 22.58 -12.87
C ASP A 138 -6.34 21.24 -12.33
N GLY A 139 -5.11 21.23 -11.80
CA GLY A 139 -4.55 20.09 -11.10
C GLY A 139 -5.25 19.81 -9.77
N LEU A 140 -5.57 20.87 -9.03
CA LEU A 140 -6.20 20.83 -7.71
C LEU A 140 -7.67 20.40 -7.76
N PHE A 141 -8.44 20.97 -8.68
CA PHE A 141 -9.88 20.69 -8.79
C PHE A 141 -10.24 19.62 -9.83
N GLY A 142 -9.24 19.12 -10.57
CA GLY A 142 -9.45 18.17 -11.64
C GLY A 142 -10.16 18.76 -12.86
N THR A 143 -10.44 20.08 -12.87
CA THR A 143 -10.94 20.78 -14.06
C THR A 143 -9.96 20.52 -15.20
N ASN A 144 -10.44 19.87 -16.26
CA ASN A 144 -9.66 19.47 -17.44
C ASN A 144 -8.64 18.32 -17.27
N GLN A 145 -8.54 17.63 -16.13
CA GLN A 145 -7.91 16.31 -16.10
C GLN A 145 -8.84 15.29 -16.75
N TRP A 146 -8.78 15.24 -18.07
CA TRP A 146 -9.54 14.30 -18.90
C TRP A 146 -8.96 12.89 -18.70
N ARG A 147 -9.34 12.23 -17.60
CA ARG A 147 -9.01 10.83 -17.37
C ARG A 147 -10.17 9.98 -17.91
N PRO A 148 -9.90 8.96 -18.75
CA PRO A 148 -10.97 8.11 -19.27
C PRO A 148 -11.86 7.61 -18.14
N PHE A 149 -13.18 7.61 -18.38
CA PHE A 149 -14.21 7.20 -17.42
C PHE A 149 -14.40 8.08 -16.18
N THR A 150 -13.68 9.22 -16.07
CA THR A 150 -13.78 10.14 -14.93
C THR A 150 -13.74 11.61 -15.35
N HIS A 151 -14.89 12.29 -15.30
CA HIS A 151 -14.92 13.74 -15.18
C HIS A 151 -15.05 14.08 -13.70
N VAL A 152 -13.97 14.54 -13.08
CA VAL A 152 -13.99 14.96 -11.68
C VAL A 152 -13.83 16.46 -11.64
N ASP A 153 -14.91 17.15 -11.30
CA ASP A 153 -14.93 18.58 -11.02
C ASP A 153 -15.15 18.71 -9.51
N TYR A 154 -14.05 18.64 -8.76
CA TYR A 154 -14.08 18.61 -7.31
C TYR A 154 -14.81 19.83 -6.72
N TRP A 155 -14.70 20.99 -7.38
CA TRP A 155 -15.39 22.20 -6.93
C TRP A 155 -16.91 22.07 -7.08
N ARG A 156 -17.38 21.61 -8.25
CA ARG A 156 -18.80 21.36 -8.49
C ARG A 156 -19.37 20.30 -7.55
N ASP A 157 -18.60 19.24 -7.29
CA ASP A 157 -18.99 18.19 -6.35
C ASP A 157 -19.13 18.70 -4.92
N ILE A 158 -18.20 19.56 -4.47
CA ILE A 158 -18.28 20.21 -3.16
C ILE A 158 -19.50 21.13 -3.09
N CYS A 159 -19.73 21.96 -4.12
CA CYS A 159 -20.90 22.83 -4.17
C CYS A 159 -22.21 22.05 -4.02
N LYS A 160 -22.34 20.97 -4.81
CA LYS A 160 -23.52 20.09 -4.78
C LYS A 160 -23.68 19.37 -3.44
N SER A 161 -22.63 18.74 -2.92
CA SER A 161 -22.67 17.94 -1.69
C SER A 161 -22.84 18.76 -0.41
N CYS A 162 -22.38 20.01 -0.43
CA CYS A 162 -22.53 20.93 0.69
C CYS A 162 -23.72 21.87 0.51
N ASN A 163 -24.43 21.86 -0.62
CA ASN A 163 -25.50 22.82 -0.92
C ASN A 163 -25.03 24.28 -0.77
N VAL A 164 -23.86 24.57 -1.34
CA VAL A 164 -23.25 25.90 -1.39
C VAL A 164 -23.02 26.31 -2.83
N ASN A 165 -22.88 27.62 -3.05
CA ASN A 165 -22.47 28.16 -4.35
C ASN A 165 -21.40 29.24 -4.12
N GLY A 166 -20.49 29.40 -5.07
CA GLY A 166 -19.42 30.37 -4.96
C GLY A 166 -18.60 30.51 -6.24
N GLU A 167 -17.77 31.54 -6.23
CA GLU A 167 -16.88 31.89 -7.35
C GLU A 167 -15.42 31.80 -6.91
N ILE A 168 -14.56 31.34 -7.82
CA ILE A 168 -13.11 31.30 -7.61
C ILE A 168 -12.54 32.63 -8.12
N SER A 169 -12.01 33.44 -7.20
CA SER A 169 -11.23 34.63 -7.54
C SER A 169 -9.77 34.25 -7.74
N TYR A 170 -9.33 34.29 -9.00
CA TYR A 170 -7.97 33.93 -9.40
C TYR A 170 -6.94 34.93 -8.88
N ASP A 171 -7.25 36.23 -8.96
CA ASP A 171 -6.35 37.31 -8.56
C ASP A 171 -6.12 37.32 -7.05
N ASP A 172 -7.18 37.04 -6.27
CA ASP A 172 -7.13 37.05 -4.80
C ASP A 172 -6.83 35.68 -4.17
N ARG A 173 -6.60 34.63 -4.99
CA ARG A 173 -6.33 33.26 -4.55
C ARG A 173 -7.35 32.77 -3.51
N ARG A 174 -8.63 33.03 -3.77
CA ARG A 174 -9.71 32.70 -2.83
C ARG A 174 -10.98 32.21 -3.52
N ILE A 175 -11.79 31.48 -2.78
CA ILE A 175 -13.17 31.15 -3.12
C ILE A 175 -14.09 32.02 -2.28
N GLU A 176 -15.03 32.66 -2.96
CA GLU A 176 -16.07 33.49 -2.37
C GLU A 176 -17.39 32.72 -2.38
N PHE A 177 -17.91 32.37 -1.21
CA PHE A 177 -19.19 31.68 -1.09
C PHE A 177 -20.34 32.69 -1.13
N ILE A 178 -21.13 32.63 -2.19
CA ILE A 178 -22.26 33.54 -2.46
C ILE A 178 -23.54 32.99 -1.81
N GLN A 179 -23.67 31.67 -1.69
CA GLN A 179 -24.87 31.02 -1.14
C GLN A 179 -24.52 29.81 -0.27
N GLY A 180 -25.34 29.56 0.76
CA GLY A 180 -25.28 28.38 1.62
C GLY A 180 -25.61 28.73 3.08
N LYS A 181 -25.86 27.72 3.93
CA LYS A 181 -25.91 27.96 5.39
C LYS A 181 -24.49 28.02 5.93
N ARG A 182 -24.26 28.75 7.03
CA ARG A 182 -22.92 28.83 7.66
C ARG A 182 -22.31 27.46 7.97
N LYS A 183 -23.10 26.49 8.44
CA LYS A 183 -22.64 25.11 8.70
C LYS A 183 -22.18 24.37 7.43
N ASP A 184 -22.87 24.63 6.33
CA ASP A 184 -22.62 24.03 5.02
C ASP A 184 -21.35 24.62 4.38
N VAL A 185 -21.17 25.93 4.50
CA VAL A 185 -19.94 26.63 4.10
C VAL A 185 -18.73 26.12 4.90
N GLU A 186 -18.86 25.92 6.21
CA GLU A 186 -17.78 25.32 7.02
C GLU A 186 -17.50 23.85 6.67
N LYS A 187 -18.50 23.09 6.22
CA LYS A 187 -18.30 21.74 5.66
C LYS A 187 -17.51 21.83 4.34
N ALA A 188 -17.89 22.73 3.42
CA ALA A 188 -17.19 22.94 2.16
C ALA A 188 -15.74 23.37 2.38
N LYS A 189 -15.47 24.32 3.28
CA LYS A 189 -14.10 24.73 3.66
C LYS A 189 -13.26 23.59 4.23
N ARG A 190 -13.87 22.63 4.93
CA ARG A 190 -13.13 21.43 5.42
C ARG A 190 -12.75 20.51 4.26
N LYS A 191 -13.68 20.25 3.34
CA LYS A 191 -13.41 19.45 2.13
C LYS A 191 -12.35 20.11 1.24
N LEU A 192 -12.42 21.43 1.04
CA LEU A 192 -11.42 22.19 0.28
C LEU A 192 -10.02 22.08 0.90
N ARG A 193 -9.90 22.24 2.23
CA ARG A 193 -8.63 22.02 2.94
C ARG A 193 -8.10 20.61 2.75
N GLN A 194 -8.97 19.63 2.76
CA GLN A 194 -8.55 18.25 2.56
C GLN A 194 -8.02 18.02 1.14
N ILE A 195 -8.69 18.55 0.11
CA ILE A 195 -8.22 18.45 -1.29
C ILE A 195 -6.88 19.15 -1.44
N GLU A 196 -6.74 20.35 -0.88
CA GLU A 196 -5.48 21.08 -0.85
C GLU A 196 -4.36 20.30 -0.14
N ASN A 197 -4.64 19.74 1.04
CA ASN A 197 -3.67 18.92 1.76
C ASN A 197 -3.29 17.66 0.97
N ASN A 198 -4.25 17.04 0.26
CA ASN A 198 -3.98 15.88 -0.60
C ASN A 198 -3.14 16.25 -1.82
N TYR A 199 -3.37 17.43 -2.41
CA TYR A 199 -2.61 17.93 -3.55
C TYR A 199 -1.17 18.28 -3.16
N LEU A 200 -0.98 18.88 -2.00
CA LEU A 200 0.33 19.23 -1.45
C LEU A 200 1.07 18.03 -0.86
N ARG A 201 0.38 16.90 -0.64
CA ARG A 201 0.98 15.68 -0.11
C ARG A 201 1.85 15.05 -1.20
N GLU A 202 3.06 14.64 -0.83
CA GLU A 202 3.90 13.83 -1.72
C GLU A 202 3.14 12.58 -2.18
N THR A 203 3.20 12.28 -3.47
CA THR A 203 2.66 11.04 -4.02
C THR A 203 3.28 9.86 -3.30
N PHE A 204 2.44 8.90 -2.90
CA PHE A 204 2.95 7.74 -2.19
C PHE A 204 3.79 6.88 -3.13
N ASN A 205 5.10 6.91 -2.90
CA ASN A 205 6.01 6.02 -3.61
C ASN A 205 5.75 4.59 -3.14
N HIS A 206 5.36 3.72 -4.07
CA HIS A 206 5.23 2.28 -3.88
C HIS A 206 6.34 1.75 -2.97
N LYS A 207 5.97 1.05 -1.90
CA LYS A 207 6.90 0.46 -0.93
C LYS A 207 6.94 -1.04 -1.08
N ARG A 208 8.04 -1.54 -1.64
CA ARG A 208 8.35 -2.97 -1.65
C ARG A 208 9.35 -3.28 -0.54
N VAL A 209 8.98 -4.16 0.39
CA VAL A 209 9.80 -4.51 1.55
C VAL A 209 10.14 -6.00 1.52
N PRO A 210 11.40 -6.36 1.27
CA PRO A 210 11.86 -7.74 1.33
C PRO A 210 12.15 -8.13 2.78
N LEU A 211 11.49 -9.18 3.27
CA LEU A 211 11.66 -9.75 4.60
C LEU A 211 12.06 -11.22 4.50
N VAL A 212 12.66 -11.75 5.56
CA VAL A 212 12.99 -13.17 5.64
C VAL A 212 12.48 -13.79 6.93
N HIS A 213 12.21 -15.08 6.86
CA HIS A 213 12.05 -15.93 8.01
C HIS A 213 12.99 -17.14 7.86
N PHE A 214 13.52 -17.60 8.98
CA PHE A 214 14.31 -18.83 9.03
C PHE A 214 14.01 -19.54 10.34
N SER A 215 13.22 -20.61 10.27
CA SER A 215 12.93 -21.42 11.45
C SER A 215 14.02 -22.48 11.65
N ASN A 216 14.86 -22.22 12.65
CA ASN A 216 15.89 -23.10 13.23
C ASN A 216 17.22 -23.25 12.45
N VAL A 217 18.31 -22.88 13.12
CA VAL A 217 19.34 -23.78 13.72
C VAL A 217 20.65 -23.00 13.97
N HIS A 218 20.90 -21.87 13.29
CA HIS A 218 22.21 -21.19 13.31
C HIS A 218 22.16 -19.67 13.53
N ALA A 219 22.97 -19.15 14.48
CA ALA A 219 23.01 -17.71 14.83
C ALA A 219 23.58 -16.82 13.73
N HIS A 220 24.37 -17.42 12.83
CA HIS A 220 25.15 -16.72 11.83
C HIS A 220 24.84 -17.24 10.43
N PHE A 221 23.56 -17.53 10.15
CA PHE A 221 23.18 -17.80 8.77
C PHE A 221 23.31 -16.52 7.95
N LYS A 222 23.79 -16.69 6.72
CA LYS A 222 23.81 -15.63 5.72
C LYS A 222 22.79 -15.94 4.65
N VAL A 223 22.30 -14.90 3.98
CA VAL A 223 21.44 -15.04 2.82
C VAL A 223 22.24 -14.84 1.54
N GLY A 224 21.87 -15.56 0.49
CA GLY A 224 22.48 -15.41 -0.83
C GLY A 224 21.48 -15.73 -1.95
N PHE A 225 21.66 -15.09 -3.09
CA PHE A 225 20.85 -15.31 -4.29
C PHE A 225 21.36 -16.55 -5.03
N ARG A 226 20.48 -17.52 -5.25
CA ARG A 226 20.80 -18.76 -5.99
C ARG A 226 19.87 -18.94 -7.18
N LEU A 227 20.39 -19.58 -8.21
CA LEU A 227 19.58 -20.05 -9.33
C LEU A 227 18.59 -21.12 -8.84
N PRO A 228 17.34 -21.14 -9.34
CA PRO A 228 16.34 -22.15 -8.99
C PRO A 228 16.86 -23.59 -9.13
N ASN A 229 17.60 -23.87 -10.21
CA ASN A 229 18.19 -25.20 -10.47
C ASN A 229 19.22 -25.64 -9.41
N ASN A 230 19.77 -24.69 -8.65
CA ASN A 230 20.72 -24.94 -7.56
C ASN A 230 20.05 -24.82 -6.18
N HIS A 231 18.72 -24.66 -6.13
CA HIS A 231 17.95 -24.58 -4.92
C HIS A 231 17.46 -25.98 -4.50
N PRO A 232 17.58 -26.38 -3.21
CA PRO A 232 17.20 -27.71 -2.75
C PRO A 232 15.78 -28.14 -3.11
N TYR A 233 14.86 -27.18 -3.20
CA TYR A 233 13.44 -27.43 -3.49
C TYR A 233 13.04 -27.24 -4.96
N PHE A 234 13.84 -26.52 -5.76
CA PHE A 234 13.48 -26.14 -7.14
C PHE A 234 14.42 -26.71 -8.20
N LYS A 235 15.43 -27.48 -7.80
CA LYS A 235 16.37 -28.12 -8.73
C LYS A 235 15.71 -29.00 -9.79
N ASP A 236 14.54 -29.55 -9.47
CA ASP A 236 13.77 -30.45 -10.35
C ASP A 236 12.58 -29.73 -11.04
N ALA A 237 12.38 -28.43 -10.79
CA ALA A 237 11.32 -27.63 -11.38
C ALA A 237 11.77 -27.05 -12.72
N ALA A 238 11.45 -27.73 -13.82
CA ALA A 238 11.69 -27.22 -15.18
C ALA A 238 10.59 -26.23 -15.58
N MET A 239 10.80 -24.94 -15.31
CA MET A 239 9.88 -23.88 -15.73
C MET A 239 10.63 -22.77 -16.45
N ASP A 240 10.23 -22.48 -17.69
CA ASP A 240 10.95 -21.56 -18.59
C ASP A 240 11.07 -20.13 -18.04
N TYR A 241 10.15 -19.72 -17.17
CA TYR A 241 10.19 -18.40 -16.52
C TYR A 241 11.23 -18.29 -15.39
N PHE A 242 11.91 -19.39 -15.00
CA PHE A 242 13.02 -19.36 -14.05
C PHE A 242 14.36 -18.99 -14.70
N ASN A 243 14.40 -18.85 -16.03
CA ASN A 243 15.63 -18.60 -16.77
C ASN A 243 16.30 -17.26 -16.49
N ASP A 244 15.58 -16.28 -15.92
CA ASP A 244 16.11 -14.93 -15.66
C ASP A 244 16.02 -14.48 -14.18
N VAL A 245 15.74 -15.42 -13.28
CA VAL A 245 15.58 -15.13 -11.85
C VAL A 245 16.49 -15.93 -10.93
N CYS A 246 16.64 -15.42 -9.72
CA CYS A 246 17.24 -16.03 -8.55
C CYS A 246 16.21 -16.12 -7.43
N ILE A 247 16.44 -17.04 -6.49
CA ILE A 247 15.68 -17.21 -5.25
C ILE A 247 16.65 -17.00 -4.09
N LEU A 248 16.14 -16.41 -3.00
CA LEU A 248 16.90 -16.28 -1.76
C LEU A 248 17.07 -17.64 -1.08
N SER A 249 18.28 -17.91 -0.64
CA SER A 249 18.64 -19.13 0.08
C SER A 249 19.46 -18.77 1.30
N HIS A 250 19.44 -19.64 2.32
CA HIS A 250 20.33 -19.51 3.46
C HIS A 250 21.64 -20.28 3.22
N HIS A 251 22.72 -19.79 3.84
CA HIS A 251 24.00 -20.48 3.94
C HIS A 251 24.44 -20.52 5.40
N ILE A 252 24.87 -21.70 5.85
CA ILE A 252 25.39 -21.93 7.20
C ILE A 252 26.91 -21.88 7.09
N ASN A 253 27.53 -20.90 7.76
CA ASN A 253 28.95 -20.61 7.57
C ASN A 253 29.92 -21.69 8.08
N GLU A 254 29.47 -22.69 8.86
CA GLU A 254 30.35 -23.77 9.32
C GLU A 254 29.61 -25.12 9.46
N PRO A 255 30.16 -26.24 8.95
CA PRO A 255 29.59 -27.58 9.13
C PRO A 255 29.66 -28.10 10.59
N ASN A 256 30.41 -27.42 11.48
CA ASN A 256 30.61 -27.79 12.89
C ASN A 256 30.11 -26.74 13.90
N SER A 257 29.31 -25.74 13.48
CA SER A 257 28.78 -24.77 14.44
C SER A 257 27.90 -25.51 15.45
N LYS A 258 28.22 -25.43 16.74
CA LYS A 258 27.37 -25.98 17.81
C LYS A 258 25.94 -25.56 17.55
N SER A 259 25.03 -26.54 17.59
CA SER A 259 23.60 -26.27 17.55
C SER A 259 23.30 -25.23 18.63
N LEU A 260 22.72 -24.09 18.27
CA LEU A 260 22.44 -23.02 19.23
C LEU A 260 21.72 -23.58 20.46
N GLU A 261 22.05 -23.08 21.65
CA GLU A 261 21.25 -23.37 22.83
C GLU A 261 19.82 -22.83 22.62
N ASN A 262 18.84 -23.45 23.28
CA ASN A 262 17.43 -23.06 23.12
C ASN A 262 17.19 -21.57 23.44
N SER A 263 17.91 -21.00 24.40
CA SER A 263 17.87 -19.59 24.77
C SER A 263 18.30 -18.67 23.62
N GLU A 264 19.40 -19.01 22.94
CA GLU A 264 19.95 -18.24 21.81
C GLU A 264 19.06 -18.34 20.57
N ARG A 265 18.46 -19.51 20.32
CA ARG A 265 17.47 -19.70 19.25
C ARG A 265 16.24 -18.82 19.47
N LEU A 266 15.70 -18.82 20.69
CA LEU A 266 14.54 -18.01 21.05
C LEU A 266 14.87 -16.51 20.94
N ALA A 267 16.08 -16.09 21.33
CA ALA A 267 16.52 -14.71 21.19
C ALA A 267 16.63 -14.26 19.73
N LEU A 268 17.21 -15.10 18.84
CA LEU A 268 17.31 -14.80 17.41
C LEU A 268 15.93 -14.77 16.73
N ASP A 269 15.08 -15.77 17.01
CA ASP A 269 13.72 -15.82 16.47
C ASP A 269 12.92 -14.58 16.89
N LYS A 270 13.01 -14.19 18.17
CA LYS A 270 12.41 -12.95 18.69
C LYS A 270 12.96 -11.72 17.97
N LYS A 271 14.26 -11.67 17.68
CA LYS A 271 14.89 -10.57 16.94
C LYS A 271 14.38 -10.47 15.50
N ILE A 272 14.32 -11.58 14.78
CA ILE A 272 13.81 -11.63 13.39
C ILE A 272 12.33 -11.24 13.36
N LYS A 273 11.51 -11.82 14.24
CA LYS A 273 10.08 -11.50 14.35
C LYS A 273 9.86 -10.03 14.71
N GLY A 274 10.64 -9.49 15.65
CA GLY A 274 10.58 -8.09 16.03
C GLY A 274 10.97 -7.14 14.89
N TYR A 275 12.05 -7.47 14.16
CA TYR A 275 12.46 -6.70 12.97
C TYR A 275 11.37 -6.73 11.89
N ASN A 276 10.86 -7.92 11.53
CA ASN A 276 9.84 -8.08 10.51
C ASN A 276 8.57 -7.32 10.89
N LEU A 277 8.07 -7.50 12.12
CA LEU A 277 6.86 -6.81 12.58
C LEU A 277 7.03 -5.28 12.53
N ALA A 278 8.18 -4.76 12.99
CA ALA A 278 8.44 -3.32 12.97
C ALA A 278 8.50 -2.76 11.54
N ARG A 279 9.12 -3.48 10.60
CA ARG A 279 9.14 -3.07 9.18
C ARG A 279 7.75 -3.13 8.56
N MET A 280 7.01 -4.22 8.79
CA MET A 280 5.63 -4.38 8.31
C MET A 280 4.73 -3.26 8.82
N SER A 281 4.72 -3.01 10.13
CA SER A 281 3.86 -1.99 10.73
C SER A 281 4.20 -0.58 10.26
N ASP A 282 5.49 -0.24 10.11
CA ASP A 282 5.90 1.09 9.62
C ASP A 282 5.36 1.37 8.21
N VAL A 283 5.55 0.43 7.27
CA VAL A 283 5.11 0.65 5.88
C VAL A 283 3.61 0.55 5.70
N LEU A 284 2.94 -0.35 6.43
CA LEU A 284 1.49 -0.49 6.37
C LEU A 284 0.78 0.71 7.01
N THR A 285 1.28 1.25 8.12
CA THR A 285 0.73 2.48 8.73
C THR A 285 0.77 3.64 7.73
N LYS A 286 1.91 3.84 7.05
CA LYS A 286 2.06 4.89 6.03
C LYS A 286 1.13 4.67 4.84
N GLY A 287 1.04 3.43 4.36
CA GLY A 287 0.16 3.05 3.25
C GLY A 287 -1.31 3.24 3.59
N LEU A 288 -1.76 2.78 4.75
CA LEU A 288 -3.14 2.92 5.20
C LEU A 288 -3.53 4.39 5.39
N GLU A 289 -2.68 5.22 6.00
CA GLU A 289 -2.93 6.67 6.09
C GLU A 289 -2.96 7.36 4.72
N TYR A 290 -2.28 6.81 3.72
CA TYR A 290 -2.41 7.29 2.34
C TYR A 290 -3.76 6.92 1.73
N VAL A 291 -4.19 5.67 1.93
CA VAL A 291 -5.41 5.14 1.33
C VAL A 291 -6.69 5.72 1.93
N ARG A 292 -6.65 6.30 3.14
CA ARG A 292 -7.85 6.89 3.78
C ARG A 292 -8.56 7.97 2.96
N VAL A 293 -7.85 8.61 2.04
CA VAL A 293 -8.40 9.64 1.14
C VAL A 293 -8.63 9.12 -0.29
N HIS A 294 -8.29 7.85 -0.55
CA HIS A 294 -8.47 7.23 -1.85
C HIS A 294 -9.96 6.96 -2.10
N GLN A 295 -10.48 7.53 -3.18
CA GLN A 295 -11.83 7.26 -3.66
C GLN A 295 -11.80 6.07 -4.62
N GLY A 296 -12.29 4.93 -4.15
CA GLY A 296 -12.28 3.69 -4.93
C GLY A 296 -12.10 2.46 -4.06
N GLU A 297 -11.64 1.39 -4.68
CA GLU A 297 -11.47 0.12 -4.01
C GLU A 297 -10.09 0.04 -3.35
N VAL A 298 -10.10 -0.56 -2.17
CA VAL A 298 -8.92 -0.83 -1.37
C VAL A 298 -8.90 -2.31 -1.05
N ARG A 299 -7.73 -2.92 -1.11
CA ARG A 299 -7.51 -4.28 -0.67
C ARG A 299 -6.29 -4.37 0.21
N PHE A 300 -6.44 -5.04 1.35
CA PHE A 300 -5.35 -5.52 2.17
C PHE A 300 -5.49 -7.04 2.28
N TYR A 301 -4.50 -7.76 1.79
CA TYR A 301 -4.53 -9.22 1.71
C TYR A 301 -3.12 -9.79 1.79
N GLY A 302 -3.04 -11.08 2.07
CA GLY A 302 -1.82 -11.85 2.02
C GLY A 302 -1.94 -12.94 0.97
N SER A 303 -0.86 -13.26 0.29
CA SER A 303 -0.82 -14.28 -0.76
C SER A 303 0.22 -15.33 -0.42
N LEU A 304 -0.07 -16.59 -0.74
CA LEU A 304 0.95 -17.64 -0.81
C LEU A 304 1.56 -17.64 -2.21
N GLY A 305 2.85 -17.95 -2.33
CA GLY A 305 3.52 -17.94 -3.62
C GLY A 305 5.04 -18.04 -3.50
N LYS A 306 5.77 -17.39 -4.41
CA LYS A 306 7.24 -17.36 -4.37
C LYS A 306 7.83 -15.98 -4.62
N SER A 307 8.79 -15.60 -3.76
CA SER A 307 9.62 -14.43 -3.95
C SER A 307 10.76 -14.75 -4.92
N MET A 308 10.85 -13.98 -6.00
CA MET A 308 11.88 -14.07 -7.03
C MET A 308 12.62 -12.74 -7.18
N PHE A 309 13.87 -12.82 -7.61
CA PHE A 309 14.77 -11.68 -7.75
C PHE A 309 15.46 -11.73 -9.11
N SER A 310 15.70 -10.58 -9.75
CA SER A 310 16.42 -10.54 -11.02
C SER A 310 17.86 -11.06 -10.87
N LYS A 311 18.36 -11.72 -11.91
CA LYS A 311 19.76 -12.12 -11.96
C LYS A 311 20.67 -10.90 -12.06
N THR A 312 21.71 -10.88 -11.24
CA THR A 312 22.80 -9.89 -11.34
C THR A 312 24.12 -10.61 -11.05
N ASP A 313 25.11 -10.48 -11.93
CA ASP A 313 26.39 -11.19 -11.77
C ASP A 313 27.16 -10.73 -10.52
N GLU A 314 26.98 -9.47 -10.13
CA GLU A 314 27.66 -8.86 -8.98
C GLU A 314 27.27 -9.49 -7.64
N VAL A 315 26.11 -10.12 -7.54
CA VAL A 315 25.61 -10.79 -6.32
C VAL A 315 25.80 -12.30 -6.34
N LYS A 316 26.29 -12.86 -7.44
CA LYS A 316 26.46 -14.31 -7.58
C LYS A 316 27.51 -14.83 -6.59
N GLY A 317 27.12 -15.81 -5.77
CA GLY A 317 28.00 -16.48 -4.82
C GLY A 317 28.38 -15.66 -3.57
N LYS A 318 27.89 -14.43 -3.44
CA LYS A 318 28.09 -13.59 -2.25
C LYS A 318 27.01 -13.88 -1.21
N LEU A 319 27.34 -13.60 0.06
CA LEU A 319 26.54 -13.91 1.23
C LEU A 319 26.42 -12.68 2.13
N TRP A 320 25.22 -12.39 2.65
CA TRP A 320 24.93 -11.18 3.43
C TRP A 320 24.13 -11.45 4.70
N ASN A 321 24.06 -10.46 5.60
CA ASN A 321 23.08 -10.52 6.67
C ASN A 321 21.70 -10.21 6.11
N PHE A 322 20.67 -10.81 6.70
CA PHE A 322 19.31 -10.55 6.27
C PHE A 322 18.85 -9.10 6.47
N ASN A 323 19.38 -8.40 7.48
CA ASN A 323 19.11 -6.98 7.71
C ASN A 323 19.63 -6.08 6.57
N ASP A 324 20.60 -6.56 5.80
CA ASP A 324 21.21 -5.78 4.72
C ASP A 324 20.43 -5.91 3.40
N LEU A 325 19.42 -6.82 3.34
CA LEU A 325 18.74 -7.22 2.10
C LEU A 325 18.17 -6.05 1.31
N GLU A 326 17.48 -5.12 1.98
CA GLU A 326 16.92 -3.92 1.34
C GLU A 326 18.01 -3.04 0.74
N SER A 327 19.13 -2.85 1.46
CA SER A 327 20.25 -2.05 0.95
C SER A 327 20.97 -2.73 -0.21
N ILE A 328 21.08 -4.06 -0.22
CA ILE A 328 21.67 -4.85 -1.31
C ILE A 328 20.81 -4.75 -2.56
N ILE A 329 19.49 -4.95 -2.40
CA ILE A 329 18.54 -4.86 -3.49
C ILE A 329 18.59 -3.48 -4.14
N SER A 330 18.62 -2.41 -3.32
CA SER A 330 18.75 -1.05 -3.82
C SER A 330 20.12 -0.78 -4.45
N LYS A 331 21.22 -1.23 -3.84
CA LYS A 331 22.58 -0.98 -4.32
C LYS A 331 22.86 -1.60 -5.69
N TYR A 332 22.32 -2.78 -5.94
CA TYR A 332 22.57 -3.55 -7.15
C TYR A 332 21.38 -3.54 -8.13
N ASP A 333 20.41 -2.65 -7.92
CA ASP A 333 19.18 -2.54 -8.74
C ASP A 333 18.48 -3.89 -9.00
N ILE A 334 18.41 -4.72 -7.95
CA ILE A 334 17.79 -6.05 -8.05
C ILE A 334 16.29 -5.86 -8.08
N LYS A 335 15.63 -6.32 -9.13
CA LYS A 335 14.16 -6.29 -9.22
C LYS A 335 13.62 -7.50 -8.48
N SER A 336 12.83 -7.26 -7.44
CA SER A 336 12.05 -8.31 -6.78
C SER A 336 10.68 -8.43 -7.45
N ARG A 337 10.17 -9.67 -7.56
CA ARG A 337 8.79 -9.98 -7.95
C ARG A 337 8.26 -11.09 -7.04
N PHE A 338 6.96 -11.05 -6.75
CA PHE A 338 6.28 -12.11 -6.03
C PHE A 338 5.34 -12.77 -7.03
N ASP A 339 5.41 -14.07 -7.11
CA ASP A 339 4.59 -14.88 -7.99
C ASP A 339 3.55 -15.60 -7.17
N GLU A 340 2.28 -15.29 -7.41
CA GLU A 340 1.14 -15.81 -6.67
C GLU A 340 0.71 -17.21 -7.17
N ASP A 341 1.38 -17.71 -8.21
CA ASP A 341 1.15 -19.03 -8.78
C ASP A 341 1.71 -20.11 -7.82
N VAL A 342 0.86 -20.56 -6.90
CA VAL A 342 1.25 -21.53 -5.84
C VAL A 342 1.59 -22.89 -6.44
N THR A 343 0.78 -23.36 -7.38
CA THR A 343 0.94 -24.67 -8.01
C THR A 343 0.16 -24.74 -9.32
N HIS A 344 0.58 -25.64 -10.22
CA HIS A 344 -0.20 -26.12 -11.37
C HIS A 344 -0.81 -27.51 -11.12
N ASP A 345 -0.42 -28.17 -10.02
CA ASP A 345 -0.90 -29.49 -9.66
C ASP A 345 -2.23 -29.41 -8.88
N ASN A 346 -3.29 -29.96 -9.49
CA ASN A 346 -4.61 -30.08 -8.89
C ASN A 346 -4.63 -30.95 -7.62
N SER A 347 -3.67 -31.88 -7.44
CA SER A 347 -3.61 -32.71 -6.24
C SER A 347 -3.20 -31.89 -5.03
N THR A 348 -2.23 -31.00 -5.19
CA THR A 348 -1.79 -30.02 -4.19
C THR A 348 -2.92 -29.04 -3.87
N TYR A 349 -3.63 -28.55 -4.88
CA TYR A 349 -4.83 -27.71 -4.69
C TYR A 349 -5.88 -28.40 -3.80
N LYS A 350 -6.22 -29.66 -4.10
CA LYS A 350 -7.22 -30.42 -3.33
C LYS A 350 -6.81 -30.61 -1.87
N ARG A 351 -5.51 -30.70 -1.57
CA ARG A 351 -5.03 -30.77 -0.19
C ARG A 351 -5.32 -29.47 0.55
N PHE A 352 -5.01 -28.32 -0.05
CA PHE A 352 -5.34 -27.02 0.53
C PHE A 352 -6.85 -26.84 0.71
N ASP A 353 -7.65 -27.15 -0.32
CA ASP A 353 -9.12 -27.10 -0.24
C ASP A 353 -9.63 -27.99 0.90
N SER A 354 -9.10 -29.22 1.03
CA SER A 354 -9.51 -30.14 2.09
C SER A 354 -9.10 -29.69 3.49
N PHE A 355 -7.92 -29.06 3.63
CA PHE A 355 -7.41 -28.60 4.91
C PHE A 355 -8.26 -27.45 5.45
N PHE A 356 -8.53 -26.48 4.58
CA PHE A 356 -9.26 -25.30 4.98
C PHE A 356 -10.80 -25.42 4.79
N SER A 357 -11.28 -26.53 4.23
CA SER A 357 -12.70 -26.85 4.08
C SER A 357 -12.95 -28.35 4.22
N PRO A 358 -12.94 -28.86 5.46
CA PRO A 358 -13.31 -30.25 5.73
C PRO A 358 -14.78 -30.55 5.37
N ASP A 359 -15.63 -29.52 5.35
CA ASP A 359 -17.04 -29.64 4.92
C ASP A 359 -17.17 -29.66 3.39
N LYS A 360 -17.63 -30.79 2.84
CA LYS A 360 -17.77 -31.08 1.40
C LYS A 360 -18.81 -30.22 0.64
N LYS A 361 -19.39 -29.18 1.25
CA LYS A 361 -20.32 -28.29 0.54
C LYS A 361 -19.54 -27.38 -0.40
N LYS A 362 -19.69 -27.66 -1.70
CA LYS A 362 -19.09 -26.91 -2.80
C LYS A 362 -19.80 -25.57 -3.00
N ASP A 363 -19.42 -24.58 -2.21
CA ASP A 363 -19.74 -23.17 -2.47
C ASP A 363 -18.55 -22.54 -3.20
N TYR A 364 -18.59 -22.58 -4.52
CA TYR A 364 -17.63 -21.89 -5.38
C TYR A 364 -18.34 -20.82 -6.21
N THR A 365 -17.63 -19.73 -6.49
CA THR A 365 -18.06 -18.70 -7.42
C THR A 365 -17.26 -18.82 -8.72
N GLU A 366 -17.96 -18.79 -9.85
CA GLU A 366 -17.37 -18.89 -11.17
C GLU A 366 -17.61 -17.61 -11.96
N TYR A 367 -16.53 -17.06 -12.51
CA TYR A 367 -16.58 -15.82 -13.26
C TYR A 367 -15.43 -15.76 -14.27
N PHE A 368 -15.63 -14.94 -15.30
CA PHE A 368 -14.58 -14.55 -16.21
C PHE A 368 -14.03 -13.19 -15.76
N GLU A 369 -12.71 -13.08 -15.69
CA GLU A 369 -12.02 -11.80 -15.59
C GLU A 369 -11.44 -11.46 -16.96
N ILE A 370 -11.91 -10.36 -17.54
CA ILE A 370 -11.56 -9.92 -18.88
C ILE A 370 -10.70 -8.68 -18.76
N LYS A 371 -9.48 -8.74 -19.27
CA LYS A 371 -8.59 -7.59 -19.45
C LYS A 371 -8.85 -6.99 -20.83
N ALA A 372 -9.13 -5.69 -20.88
CA ALA A 372 -9.45 -4.99 -22.10
C ALA A 372 -8.88 -3.57 -22.10
N ASP A 373 -8.70 -3.00 -23.28
CA ASP A 373 -8.46 -1.57 -23.47
C ASP A 373 -9.79 -0.89 -23.79
N ALA A 374 -10.13 0.17 -23.06
CA ALA A 374 -11.38 0.91 -23.26
C ALA A 374 -11.19 2.42 -23.29
N ARG A 375 -12.09 3.14 -23.96
CA ARG A 375 -12.19 4.61 -23.96
C ARG A 375 -13.63 5.13 -24.07
N ASN A 376 -13.84 6.41 -23.74
CA ASN A 376 -15.17 7.04 -23.70
C ASN A 376 -15.57 7.75 -25.00
N SER A 377 -14.60 8.27 -25.73
CA SER A 377 -14.74 9.09 -26.92
C SER A 377 -13.63 8.76 -27.93
N PRO A 378 -13.85 9.10 -29.21
CA PRO A 378 -12.95 8.72 -30.32
C PRO A 378 -11.55 9.28 -30.21
N ASN A 379 -11.42 10.41 -29.53
CA ASN A 379 -10.18 11.17 -29.41
C ASN A 379 -9.42 10.82 -28.11
N ASP A 380 -10.00 9.99 -27.26
CA ASP A 380 -9.40 9.65 -25.98
C ASP A 380 -8.39 8.54 -26.17
N GLU A 381 -7.39 8.54 -25.28
CA GLU A 381 -6.47 7.42 -25.13
C GLU A 381 -7.20 6.21 -24.55
N PHE A 382 -6.76 5.02 -24.97
CA PHE A 382 -7.21 3.78 -24.37
C PHE A 382 -6.65 3.66 -22.95
N SER A 383 -7.50 3.22 -22.03
CA SER A 383 -7.10 2.83 -20.68
C SER A 383 -7.38 1.35 -20.48
N GLU A 384 -6.44 0.69 -19.82
CA GLU A 384 -6.60 -0.70 -19.46
C GLU A 384 -7.67 -0.83 -18.34
N VAL A 385 -8.58 -1.78 -18.54
CA VAL A 385 -9.70 -2.05 -17.64
C VAL A 385 -9.85 -3.55 -17.41
N TYR A 386 -10.28 -3.89 -16.19
CA TYR A 386 -10.55 -5.25 -15.75
C TYR A 386 -12.04 -5.39 -15.50
N MET A 387 -12.65 -6.35 -16.20
CA MET A 387 -14.09 -6.58 -16.20
C MET A 387 -14.40 -7.96 -15.63
N ARG A 388 -15.33 -8.03 -14.67
CA ARG A 388 -15.79 -9.30 -14.08
C ARG A 388 -17.15 -9.69 -14.64
N VAL A 389 -17.22 -10.80 -15.35
CA VAL A 389 -18.47 -11.36 -15.90
C VAL A 389 -18.85 -12.60 -15.11
N ASN A 390 -20.05 -12.63 -14.54
CA ASN A 390 -20.56 -13.81 -13.85
C ASN A 390 -20.92 -14.90 -14.87
N ARG A 391 -20.45 -16.13 -14.64
CA ARG A 391 -20.69 -17.26 -15.54
C ARG A 391 -22.18 -17.61 -15.66
N ALA A 392 -22.91 -17.61 -14.55
CA ALA A 392 -24.26 -18.16 -14.48
C ALA A 392 -25.30 -17.39 -15.32
N ASN A 393 -25.09 -16.08 -15.50
CA ASN A 393 -26.04 -15.19 -16.16
C ASN A 393 -25.39 -14.28 -17.22
N ALA A 394 -24.10 -14.47 -17.52
CA ALA A 394 -23.30 -13.64 -18.42
C ALA A 394 -23.36 -12.13 -18.11
N SER A 395 -23.65 -11.73 -16.86
CA SER A 395 -23.76 -10.32 -16.49
C SER A 395 -22.39 -9.74 -16.16
N LEU A 396 -22.08 -8.56 -16.70
CA LEU A 396 -20.96 -7.74 -16.25
C LEU A 396 -21.26 -7.20 -14.85
N VAL A 397 -20.54 -7.67 -13.85
CA VAL A 397 -20.76 -7.34 -12.43
C VAL A 397 -19.92 -6.15 -11.99
N LYS A 398 -18.73 -6.00 -12.58
CA LYS A 398 -17.73 -5.07 -12.10
C LYS A 398 -16.78 -4.63 -13.20
N VAL A 399 -16.39 -3.35 -13.17
CA VAL A 399 -15.33 -2.77 -14.00
C VAL A 399 -14.42 -1.98 -13.08
N GLY A 400 -13.11 -2.12 -13.25
CA GLY A 400 -12.13 -1.32 -12.51
C GLY A 400 -10.87 -1.12 -13.32
N SER A 401 -10.04 -0.18 -12.87
CA SER A 401 -8.67 -0.06 -13.37
C SER A 401 -7.81 -1.24 -12.92
N GLU A 402 -6.59 -1.30 -13.43
CA GLU A 402 -5.52 -2.11 -12.82
C GLU A 402 -5.39 -1.80 -11.32
N TRP A 403 -5.02 -2.82 -10.54
CA TRP A 403 -4.64 -2.65 -9.14
C TRP A 403 -3.31 -1.92 -9.06
N GLU A 404 -3.30 -0.75 -8.45
CA GLU A 404 -2.11 0.01 -8.12
C GLU A 404 -1.57 -0.50 -6.76
N PRO A 405 -0.42 -1.19 -6.75
CA PRO A 405 0.17 -1.66 -5.51
C PRO A 405 0.81 -0.48 -4.77
N LEU A 406 0.46 -0.31 -3.50
CA LEU A 406 1.02 0.72 -2.63
C LEU A 406 2.08 0.14 -1.71
N VAL A 407 1.79 -0.97 -1.05
CA VAL A 407 2.72 -1.65 -0.16
C VAL A 407 2.76 -3.12 -0.52
N ASN A 408 3.95 -3.64 -0.82
CA ASN A 408 4.21 -5.05 -1.07
C ASN A 408 5.27 -5.52 -0.09
N ILE A 409 4.92 -6.46 0.78
CA ILE A 409 5.86 -7.04 1.74
C ILE A 409 6.09 -8.47 1.31
N ASP A 410 7.27 -8.73 0.74
CA ASP A 410 7.65 -10.06 0.28
C ASP A 410 8.40 -10.77 1.40
N TRP A 411 7.78 -11.77 2.00
CA TRP A 411 8.32 -12.48 3.15
C TRP A 411 8.82 -13.88 2.75
N THR A 412 10.12 -13.96 2.48
CA THR A 412 10.77 -15.21 2.06
C THR A 412 10.97 -16.17 3.22
N MET A 413 10.49 -17.40 3.07
CA MET A 413 10.70 -18.50 4.00
C MET A 413 11.92 -19.31 3.56
N LEU A 414 13.07 -19.09 4.19
CA LEU A 414 14.36 -19.62 3.71
C LEU A 414 14.51 -21.16 3.82
N ASN A 415 13.58 -21.83 4.49
CA ASN A 415 13.54 -23.27 4.71
C ASN A 415 12.21 -23.92 4.27
N LEU A 416 11.37 -23.21 3.54
CA LEU A 416 10.11 -23.70 3.00
C LEU A 416 10.07 -23.52 1.49
N LYS A 417 9.16 -24.21 0.82
CA LYS A 417 8.97 -24.08 -0.63
C LYS A 417 8.28 -22.76 -0.94
N SER A 418 7.19 -22.48 -0.24
CA SER A 418 6.39 -21.28 -0.44
C SER A 418 6.79 -20.12 0.47
N ASP A 419 6.61 -18.92 -0.05
CA ASP A 419 6.80 -17.64 0.62
C ASP A 419 5.43 -16.95 0.81
N ILE A 420 5.37 -15.91 1.64
CA ILE A 420 4.17 -15.07 1.82
C ILE A 420 4.41 -13.70 1.21
N ALA A 421 3.39 -13.12 0.59
CA ALA A 421 3.31 -11.69 0.36
C ALA A 421 2.21 -11.08 1.25
N ILE A 422 2.39 -9.84 1.67
CA ILE A 422 1.33 -9.01 2.25
C ILE A 422 1.22 -7.74 1.40
N ASN A 423 0.03 -7.48 0.87
CA ASN A 423 -0.21 -6.47 -0.14
C ASN A 423 -1.30 -5.49 0.31
N LEU A 424 -1.01 -4.19 0.20
CA LEU A 424 -1.99 -3.11 0.23
C LEU A 424 -2.04 -2.50 -1.17
N ALA A 425 -3.20 -2.58 -1.81
CA ALA A 425 -3.41 -2.09 -3.16
C ALA A 425 -4.70 -1.29 -3.26
N THR A 426 -4.72 -0.37 -4.21
CA THR A 426 -5.89 0.44 -4.53
C THR A 426 -6.23 0.32 -6.00
N ARG A 427 -7.49 0.46 -6.34
CA ARG A 427 -7.88 0.70 -7.73
C ARG A 427 -9.06 1.63 -7.81
N ARG A 428 -9.32 2.12 -9.02
CA ARG A 428 -10.50 2.91 -9.29
C ARG A 428 -11.65 1.98 -9.65
N ALA A 429 -12.78 2.17 -8.98
CA ALA A 429 -14.03 1.56 -9.39
C ALA A 429 -14.57 2.34 -10.59
N ILE A 430 -14.81 1.66 -11.70
CA ILE A 430 -15.40 2.26 -12.90
C ILE A 430 -16.86 1.80 -12.97
N ARG A 431 -17.75 2.74 -13.26
CA ARG A 431 -19.17 2.42 -13.46
C ARG A 431 -19.30 1.46 -14.63
N HIS A 432 -19.97 0.33 -14.40
CA HIS A 432 -20.22 -0.67 -15.44
C HIS A 432 -21.49 -0.37 -16.24
N ASP A 433 -22.33 0.55 -15.76
CA ASP A 433 -23.61 0.97 -16.34
C ASP A 433 -23.48 2.19 -17.28
N VAL A 434 -22.26 2.44 -17.78
CA VAL A 434 -21.98 3.47 -18.78
C VAL A 434 -21.37 2.87 -20.04
N GLU A 435 -21.43 3.60 -21.15
CA GLU A 435 -20.74 3.23 -22.38
C GLU A 435 -19.21 3.30 -22.18
N PRO A 436 -18.41 2.39 -22.78
CA PRO A 436 -18.80 1.31 -23.69
C PRO A 436 -19.23 0.00 -23.01
N PHE A 437 -19.19 -0.07 -21.67
CA PHE A 437 -19.44 -1.29 -20.90
C PHE A 437 -20.88 -1.80 -21.01
N THR A 438 -21.87 -0.91 -21.07
CA THR A 438 -23.27 -1.28 -21.34
C THR A 438 -23.47 -1.93 -22.70
N THR A 439 -22.73 -1.49 -23.72
CA THR A 439 -22.75 -2.13 -25.05
C THR A 439 -22.01 -3.46 -25.00
N PHE A 440 -20.84 -3.52 -24.36
CA PHE A 440 -20.08 -4.77 -24.21
C PHE A 440 -20.89 -5.85 -23.47
N SER A 441 -21.56 -5.50 -22.37
CA SER A 441 -22.39 -6.44 -21.59
C SER A 441 -23.53 -7.06 -22.41
N LYS A 442 -24.01 -6.39 -23.47
CA LYS A 442 -25.03 -6.94 -24.40
C LYS A 442 -24.44 -7.83 -25.49
N ARG A 443 -23.12 -7.81 -25.66
CA ARG A 443 -22.36 -8.54 -26.68
C ARG A 443 -21.53 -9.70 -26.11
N ILE A 444 -21.79 -10.06 -24.86
CA ILE A 444 -21.20 -11.24 -24.22
C ILE A 444 -22.23 -12.36 -24.23
N SER A 445 -21.77 -13.58 -24.48
CA SER A 445 -22.56 -14.80 -24.34
C SER A 445 -21.71 -15.88 -23.69
N VAL A 446 -22.29 -16.55 -22.71
CA VAL A 446 -21.64 -17.67 -22.00
C VAL A 446 -22.48 -18.91 -22.26
N ASN A 447 -21.84 -20.00 -22.65
CA ASN A 447 -22.50 -21.29 -22.72
C ASN A 447 -22.52 -21.91 -21.31
N PRO A 448 -23.69 -22.12 -20.69
CA PRO A 448 -23.75 -22.72 -19.36
C PRO A 448 -23.33 -24.19 -19.34
N ASN A 449 -23.45 -24.89 -20.48
CA ASN A 449 -23.18 -26.32 -20.60
C ASN A 449 -21.71 -26.63 -20.92
N GLU A 450 -21.01 -25.73 -21.59
CA GLU A 450 -19.57 -25.84 -21.82
C GLU A 450 -18.82 -25.18 -20.66
N VAL A 451 -17.82 -25.88 -20.14
CA VAL A 451 -16.96 -25.36 -19.08
C VAL A 451 -16.00 -24.33 -19.71
N SER A 452 -15.78 -23.20 -19.04
CA SER A 452 -14.75 -22.22 -19.40
C SER A 452 -14.81 -21.65 -20.84
N THR A 453 -16.01 -21.46 -21.40
CA THR A 453 -16.18 -20.89 -22.75
C THR A 453 -17.01 -19.61 -22.72
N ILE A 454 -16.53 -18.56 -23.40
CA ILE A 454 -17.18 -17.24 -23.48
C ILE A 454 -17.01 -16.66 -24.89
N ALA A 455 -18.13 -16.28 -25.50
CA ALA A 455 -18.13 -15.50 -26.73
C ALA A 455 -18.31 -14.02 -26.38
N TYR A 456 -17.61 -13.15 -27.09
CA TYR A 456 -17.68 -11.71 -26.90
C TYR A 456 -17.60 -10.97 -28.24
N GLU A 457 -18.00 -9.70 -28.25
CA GLU A 457 -17.68 -8.82 -29.35
C GLU A 457 -17.05 -7.52 -28.84
N ASN A 458 -15.94 -7.12 -29.47
CA ASN A 458 -15.32 -5.82 -29.26
C ASN A 458 -16.32 -4.70 -29.58
N VAL A 459 -16.22 -3.57 -28.87
CA VAL A 459 -17.18 -2.46 -29.01
C VAL A 459 -16.65 -1.48 -30.03
N ASP A 460 -17.28 -1.49 -31.18
CA ASP A 460 -17.07 -0.55 -32.27
C ASP A 460 -18.32 0.32 -32.48
N LYS A 461 -18.10 1.63 -32.68
CA LYS A 461 -19.17 2.59 -33.01
C LYS A 461 -18.87 3.30 -34.32
N LYS A 462 -19.94 3.57 -35.07
CA LYS A 462 -19.90 4.32 -36.32
C LYS A 462 -20.04 5.80 -36.02
N ILE A 463 -19.15 6.61 -36.57
CA ILE A 463 -19.12 8.05 -36.31
C ILE A 463 -19.26 8.81 -37.63
N LYS A 464 -20.13 9.83 -37.63
CA LYS A 464 -20.30 10.74 -38.76
C LYS A 464 -19.06 11.64 -38.89
N SER A 465 -18.41 11.59 -40.05
CA SER A 465 -17.37 12.56 -40.40
C SER A 465 -17.94 13.99 -40.45
N LYS A 466 -17.21 14.97 -39.92
CA LYS A 466 -17.60 16.40 -39.92
C LYS A 466 -17.77 16.99 -41.34
N ARG A 467 -17.38 16.27 -42.41
CA ARG A 467 -17.42 16.74 -43.81
C ARG A 467 -18.55 16.18 -44.68
N GLY A 468 -19.62 15.66 -44.07
CA GLY A 468 -20.96 15.72 -44.67
C GLY A 468 -21.17 15.12 -46.06
N THR A 469 -20.52 14.01 -46.45
CA THR A 469 -20.98 13.17 -47.57
C THR A 469 -20.42 11.74 -47.41
N ALA A 470 -21.29 10.77 -47.08
CA ALA A 470 -21.05 9.31 -47.05
C ALA A 470 -20.16 8.68 -45.93
N PHE A 471 -20.86 8.13 -44.92
CA PHE A 471 -20.67 7.08 -43.90
C PHE A 471 -19.32 6.66 -43.24
N ASP A 472 -19.41 6.70 -41.90
CA ASP A 472 -19.03 5.68 -40.90
C ASP A 472 -17.57 5.25 -40.81
N THR A 473 -16.71 6.14 -40.30
CA THR A 473 -15.51 5.67 -39.63
C THR A 473 -15.94 4.80 -38.45
N LEU A 474 -15.59 3.50 -38.52
CA LEU A 474 -15.75 2.58 -37.42
C LEU A 474 -14.61 2.85 -36.43
N VAL A 475 -14.98 3.23 -35.21
CA VAL A 475 -14.03 3.58 -34.16
C VAL A 475 -14.17 2.59 -33.02
N ARG A 476 -13.05 2.00 -32.60
CA ARG A 476 -12.96 1.08 -31.46
C ARG A 476 -13.07 1.84 -30.15
N TYR A 477 -13.92 1.37 -29.25
CA TYR A 477 -14.12 1.89 -27.90
C TYR A 477 -13.76 0.88 -26.83
N LEU A 478 -13.81 -0.42 -27.14
CA LEU A 478 -13.37 -1.48 -26.23
C LEU A 478 -12.79 -2.65 -27.02
N GLU A 479 -11.59 -3.08 -26.63
CA GLU A 479 -10.88 -4.21 -27.22
C GLU A 479 -10.41 -5.19 -26.13
N VAL A 480 -10.87 -6.44 -26.20
CA VAL A 480 -10.46 -7.50 -25.27
C VAL A 480 -9.04 -7.95 -25.58
N LYS A 481 -8.20 -8.09 -24.55
CA LYS A 481 -6.80 -8.52 -24.66
C LYS A 481 -6.58 -9.93 -24.14
N SER A 482 -7.15 -10.25 -22.98
CA SER A 482 -7.08 -11.60 -22.41
C SER A 482 -8.29 -11.90 -21.54
N ILE A 483 -8.54 -13.19 -21.34
CA ILE A 483 -9.64 -13.68 -20.52
C ILE A 483 -9.13 -14.79 -19.61
N ASP A 484 -9.41 -14.65 -18.32
CA ASP A 484 -9.17 -15.68 -17.30
C ASP A 484 -10.50 -16.22 -16.79
N PHE A 485 -10.66 -17.53 -16.83
CA PHE A 485 -11.75 -18.18 -16.12
C PHE A 485 -11.31 -18.49 -14.68
N LYS A 486 -12.05 -17.93 -13.71
CA LYS A 486 -11.74 -18.07 -12.29
C LYS A 486 -12.84 -18.82 -11.57
N LYS A 487 -12.42 -19.85 -10.83
CA LYS A 487 -13.26 -20.59 -9.89
C LYS A 487 -12.71 -20.37 -8.49
N SER A 488 -13.40 -19.55 -7.71
CA SER A 488 -12.98 -19.16 -6.37
C SER A 488 -13.86 -19.79 -5.29
N THR A 489 -13.23 -20.45 -4.34
CA THR A 489 -13.83 -20.91 -3.09
C THR A 489 -13.42 -19.95 -1.98
N THR A 490 -14.39 -19.33 -1.29
CA THR A 490 -14.12 -18.41 -0.18
C THR A 490 -14.68 -18.98 1.10
N LYS A 491 -13.85 -19.05 2.13
CA LYS A 491 -14.16 -19.79 3.35
C LYS A 491 -13.52 -19.10 4.54
N LYS A 492 -14.18 -19.22 5.69
CA LYS A 492 -13.82 -18.55 6.93
C LYS A 492 -12.87 -19.45 7.74
N VAL A 493 -11.64 -18.99 8.00
CA VAL A 493 -10.64 -19.73 8.80
C VAL A 493 -10.81 -19.44 10.29
N SER A 494 -11.13 -18.19 10.63
CA SER A 494 -11.34 -17.72 12.00
C SER A 494 -12.50 -16.72 12.03
N GLU A 495 -12.86 -16.20 13.20
CA GLU A 495 -13.85 -15.12 13.31
C GLU A 495 -13.52 -13.88 12.48
N THR A 496 -12.23 -13.64 12.19
CA THR A 496 -11.68 -12.43 11.58
C THR A 496 -11.14 -12.64 10.16
N PHE A 497 -10.73 -13.85 9.80
CA PHE A 497 -10.05 -14.12 8.54
C PHE A 497 -10.82 -15.06 7.62
N THR A 498 -10.80 -14.72 6.34
CA THR A 498 -11.22 -15.56 5.23
C THR A 498 -10.04 -15.88 4.35
N TYR A 499 -10.00 -17.09 3.82
CA TYR A 499 -9.11 -17.40 2.72
C TYR A 499 -9.96 -17.60 1.46
N GLN A 500 -9.35 -17.29 0.33
CA GLN A 500 -9.89 -17.47 -1.00
C GLN A 500 -8.91 -18.33 -1.78
N LEU A 501 -9.37 -19.53 -2.11
CA LEU A 501 -8.66 -20.45 -2.97
C LEU A 501 -9.22 -20.30 -4.38
N THR A 502 -8.38 -19.96 -5.35
CA THR A 502 -8.83 -19.71 -6.73
C THR A 502 -8.09 -20.60 -7.72
N ARG A 503 -8.84 -21.38 -8.50
CA ARG A 503 -8.34 -21.95 -9.75
C ARG A 503 -8.48 -20.88 -10.83
N VAL A 504 -7.38 -20.56 -11.50
CA VAL A 504 -7.34 -19.67 -12.65
C VAL A 504 -7.00 -20.50 -13.88
N GLU A 505 -7.73 -20.28 -14.96
CA GLU A 505 -7.51 -20.92 -16.26
C GLU A 505 -7.47 -19.82 -17.32
N ARG A 506 -6.29 -19.62 -17.92
CA ARG A 506 -6.09 -18.66 -19.01
C ARG A 506 -6.75 -19.20 -20.27
N LEU A 507 -7.73 -18.48 -20.80
CA LEU A 507 -8.43 -18.91 -22.01
C LEU A 507 -7.66 -18.51 -23.27
N LYS A 508 -7.66 -19.39 -24.26
CA LYS A 508 -7.17 -19.04 -25.60
C LYS A 508 -8.19 -18.15 -26.26
N VAL A 509 -7.77 -16.93 -26.57
CA VAL A 509 -8.58 -15.95 -27.26
C VAL A 509 -8.35 -16.10 -28.76
N SER A 510 -9.40 -16.46 -29.50
CA SER A 510 -9.41 -16.47 -30.96
C SER A 510 -10.30 -15.35 -31.48
N GLU A 511 -9.71 -14.39 -32.20
CA GLU A 511 -10.46 -13.36 -32.91
C GLU A 511 -10.72 -13.81 -34.35
N LYS A 512 -11.95 -13.65 -34.83
CA LYS A 512 -12.29 -13.91 -36.24
C LYS A 512 -11.94 -12.66 -37.05
N PRO A 513 -10.93 -12.66 -37.94
CA PRO A 513 -10.37 -11.43 -38.55
C PRO A 513 -11.36 -10.53 -39.31
N LYS A 514 -12.51 -11.07 -39.74
CA LYS A 514 -13.55 -10.34 -40.49
C LYS A 514 -14.72 -9.87 -39.63
N THR A 515 -14.74 -10.20 -38.34
CA THR A 515 -15.82 -9.86 -37.42
C THR A 515 -15.24 -9.37 -36.11
N ASN A 516 -15.85 -8.39 -35.46
CA ASN A 516 -15.40 -7.94 -34.13
C ASN A 516 -15.71 -8.95 -33.01
N LYS A 517 -15.94 -10.22 -33.37
CA LYS A 517 -16.32 -11.30 -32.48
C LYS A 517 -15.08 -12.11 -32.11
N GLY A 518 -14.96 -12.43 -30.83
CA GLY A 518 -13.96 -13.33 -30.31
C GLY A 518 -14.58 -14.47 -29.52
N LEU A 519 -13.81 -15.55 -29.38
CA LEU A 519 -14.14 -16.69 -28.55
C LEU A 519 -12.97 -16.94 -27.60
N GLY A 520 -13.24 -16.91 -26.30
CA GLY A 520 -12.35 -17.43 -25.27
C GLY A 520 -12.76 -18.85 -24.95
N GLU A 521 -11.86 -19.81 -25.17
CA GLU A 521 -12.08 -21.23 -24.89
C GLU A 521 -10.89 -21.80 -24.12
N ALA A 522 -11.17 -22.80 -23.26
CA ALA A 522 -10.12 -23.53 -22.58
C ALA A 522 -9.29 -24.33 -23.61
N THR A 523 -7.98 -24.32 -23.43
CA THR A 523 -7.05 -25.09 -24.27
C THR A 523 -7.05 -26.58 -23.94
N GLY A 524 -7.44 -26.92 -22.71
CA GLY A 524 -7.26 -28.26 -22.14
C GLY A 524 -5.81 -28.56 -21.75
N ASP A 525 -4.90 -27.59 -21.83
CA ASP A 525 -3.51 -27.71 -21.36
C ASP A 525 -3.44 -27.36 -19.88
N ASP A 526 -2.97 -28.29 -19.05
CA ASP A 526 -2.82 -28.08 -17.60
C ASP A 526 -1.84 -26.92 -17.28
N ARG A 527 -0.97 -26.52 -18.21
CA ARG A 527 -0.06 -25.37 -18.03
C ARG A 527 -0.78 -24.03 -18.03
N ASP A 528 -1.93 -23.93 -18.66
CA ASP A 528 -2.76 -22.72 -18.65
C ASP A 528 -3.61 -22.61 -17.37
N VAL A 529 -3.49 -23.60 -16.49
CA VAL A 529 -4.21 -23.69 -15.22
C VAL A 529 -3.23 -23.52 -14.07
N TYR A 530 -3.53 -22.56 -13.19
CA TYR A 530 -2.76 -22.35 -11.98
C TYR A 530 -3.68 -22.04 -10.81
N TYR A 531 -3.15 -22.13 -9.60
CA TYR A 531 -3.91 -21.99 -8.38
C TYR A 531 -3.30 -20.91 -7.49
N THR A 532 -4.15 -19.99 -7.03
CA THR A 532 -3.75 -18.91 -6.11
C THR A 532 -4.45 -19.08 -4.76
N ILE A 533 -3.77 -18.65 -3.70
CA ILE A 533 -4.31 -18.65 -2.33
C ILE A 533 -4.13 -17.26 -1.75
N GLU A 534 -5.25 -16.61 -1.47
CA GLU A 534 -5.30 -15.29 -0.84
C GLU A 534 -5.93 -15.40 0.55
N PHE A 535 -5.38 -14.67 1.51
CA PHE A 535 -5.91 -14.50 2.86
C PHE A 535 -6.33 -13.04 2.99
N SER A 536 -7.58 -12.83 3.35
CA SER A 536 -8.14 -11.50 3.58
C SER A 536 -8.75 -11.44 4.96
N GLU A 537 -8.65 -10.25 5.55
CA GLU A 537 -9.31 -9.94 6.81
C GLU A 537 -10.68 -9.30 6.56
N LYS A 538 -11.55 -9.31 7.58
CA LYS A 538 -12.82 -8.56 7.63
C LYS A 538 -12.70 -7.03 7.45
N HIS A 539 -11.53 -6.47 7.13
CA HIS A 539 -11.40 -5.04 6.80
C HIS A 539 -12.17 -4.62 5.56
N ASN A 540 -12.65 -5.56 4.75
CA ASN A 540 -13.49 -5.25 3.59
C ASN A 540 -14.61 -4.26 3.97
N GLU A 541 -15.29 -4.42 5.10
CA GLU A 541 -16.33 -3.47 5.55
C GLU A 541 -15.80 -2.05 5.80
N ALA A 542 -14.59 -1.91 6.35
CA ALA A 542 -13.96 -0.60 6.52
C ALA A 542 -13.61 0.02 5.16
N PHE A 543 -13.05 -0.78 4.25
CA PHE A 543 -12.64 -0.35 2.92
C PHE A 543 -13.80 -0.08 1.96
N GLU A 544 -14.98 -0.66 2.16
CA GLU A 544 -16.19 -0.28 1.40
C GLU A 544 -16.55 1.21 1.59
N GLN A 545 -16.14 1.83 2.71
CA GLN A 545 -16.32 3.27 2.93
C GLN A 545 -15.55 4.13 1.92
N ASN A 546 -14.43 3.62 1.38
CA ASN A 546 -13.64 4.33 0.36
C ASN A 546 -14.36 4.40 -1.00
N ILE A 547 -15.24 3.45 -1.30
CA ILE A 547 -15.97 3.40 -2.58
C ILE A 547 -17.00 4.53 -2.66
N THR A 548 -17.63 4.86 -1.53
CA THR A 548 -18.69 5.87 -1.43
C THR A 548 -18.19 7.24 -0.97
N LEU A 549 -16.86 7.39 -0.86
CA LEU A 549 -16.23 8.62 -0.42
C LEU A 549 -16.55 9.77 -1.39
N GLU A 550 -17.04 10.90 -0.86
CA GLU A 550 -17.22 12.11 -1.66
C GLU A 550 -15.91 12.89 -1.78
N SER A 551 -15.85 13.75 -2.79
CA SER A 551 -14.78 14.71 -3.02
C SER A 551 -14.39 15.49 -1.76
N GLY A 552 -13.13 15.35 -1.34
CA GLY A 552 -12.56 16.03 -0.17
C GLY A 552 -12.92 15.42 1.20
N ASP A 553 -13.58 14.26 1.25
CA ASP A 553 -13.79 13.54 2.51
C ASP A 553 -12.63 12.60 2.84
N VAL A 554 -12.62 12.14 4.09
CA VAL A 554 -11.71 11.12 4.61
C VAL A 554 -12.56 10.04 5.26
N VAL A 555 -12.22 8.78 5.03
CA VAL A 555 -12.90 7.65 5.70
C VAL A 555 -12.73 7.69 7.22
N ASN A 556 -13.73 7.15 7.92
CA ASN A 556 -13.81 7.19 9.38
C ASN A 556 -12.97 6.12 10.08
N TRP A 557 -12.58 5.05 9.36
CA TRP A 557 -11.68 4.05 9.89
C TRP A 557 -10.27 4.62 10.10
N THR A 558 -9.53 4.06 11.05
CA THR A 558 -8.16 4.47 11.40
C THR A 558 -7.17 3.31 11.21
N VAL A 559 -5.87 3.59 11.18
CA VAL A 559 -4.86 2.51 11.15
C VAL A 559 -5.07 1.50 12.28
N ASP A 560 -5.38 1.97 13.49
CA ASP A 560 -5.66 1.10 14.64
C ASP A 560 -6.86 0.16 14.42
N THR A 561 -7.87 0.59 13.65
CA THR A 561 -9.01 -0.29 13.30
C THR A 561 -8.64 -1.41 12.33
N ILE A 562 -7.52 -1.26 11.62
CA ILE A 562 -7.02 -2.22 10.64
C ILE A 562 -5.89 -3.06 11.25
N LEU A 563 -4.80 -2.45 11.73
CA LEU A 563 -3.63 -3.16 12.24
C LEU A 563 -3.72 -3.52 13.74
N GLY A 564 -4.69 -2.96 14.46
CA GLY A 564 -4.74 -3.01 15.93
C GLY A 564 -3.93 -1.88 16.56
N LYS A 565 -4.17 -1.61 17.85
CA LYS A 565 -3.52 -0.49 18.56
C LYS A 565 -2.03 -0.73 18.82
N GLU A 566 -1.27 0.35 18.78
CA GLU A 566 0.11 0.37 19.23
C GLU A 566 0.26 0.05 20.73
N PRO A 567 1.40 -0.53 21.15
CA PRO A 567 2.55 -0.95 20.32
C PRO A 567 2.44 -2.40 19.82
N THR A 568 1.35 -3.10 20.15
CA THR A 568 1.25 -4.55 19.94
C THR A 568 0.74 -4.93 18.56
N TYR A 569 -0.01 -4.05 17.88
CA TYR A 569 -0.64 -4.32 16.58
C TYR A 569 -1.27 -5.72 16.54
N SER A 570 -2.15 -5.99 17.51
CA SER A 570 -2.68 -7.34 17.78
C SER A 570 -3.29 -7.98 16.54
N THR A 571 -4.01 -7.19 15.75
CA THR A 571 -4.69 -7.65 14.53
C THR A 571 -3.68 -8.06 13.45
N LEU A 572 -2.67 -7.23 13.20
CA LEU A 572 -1.56 -7.58 12.29
C LEU A 572 -0.83 -8.85 12.76
N CYS A 573 -0.60 -8.98 14.07
CA CYS A 573 0.03 -10.17 14.63
C CYS A 573 -0.83 -11.43 14.43
N GLU A 574 -2.14 -11.34 14.60
CA GLU A 574 -3.06 -12.44 14.33
C GLU A 574 -3.09 -12.81 12.85
N PHE A 575 -3.13 -11.81 11.96
CA PHE A 575 -3.08 -12.02 10.51
C PHE A 575 -1.80 -12.75 10.10
N VAL A 576 -0.65 -12.28 10.58
CA VAL A 576 0.66 -12.92 10.37
C VAL A 576 0.69 -14.36 10.89
N ARG A 577 0.12 -14.62 12.07
CA ARG A 577 0.04 -15.99 12.62
C ARG A 577 -0.80 -16.90 11.71
N THR A 578 -1.94 -16.42 11.22
CA THR A 578 -2.80 -17.18 10.30
C THR A 578 -2.06 -17.52 9.00
N LEU A 579 -1.33 -16.56 8.43
CA LEU A 579 -0.50 -16.78 7.24
C LEU A 579 0.59 -17.83 7.49
N LEU A 580 1.31 -17.73 8.61
CA LEU A 580 2.37 -18.70 8.96
C LEU A 580 1.81 -20.11 9.19
N SER A 581 0.66 -20.25 9.84
CA SER A 581 0.00 -21.54 10.04
C SER A 581 -0.39 -22.20 8.73
N ALA A 582 -0.79 -21.41 7.72
CA ALA A 582 -1.11 -21.92 6.39
C ALA A 582 0.10 -22.52 5.65
N ILE A 583 1.29 -21.91 5.76
CA ILE A 583 2.50 -22.50 5.14
C ILE A 583 2.90 -23.78 5.87
N GLN A 584 2.79 -23.82 7.20
CA GLN A 584 3.15 -25.02 7.96
C GLN A 584 2.36 -26.26 7.56
N THR A 585 1.22 -26.08 6.88
CA THR A 585 0.41 -27.19 6.38
C THR A 585 0.85 -27.76 5.03
N GLU A 586 1.82 -27.13 4.35
CA GLU A 586 2.48 -27.71 3.17
C GLU A 586 3.46 -28.83 3.51
N LEU A 587 3.90 -28.89 4.77
CA LEU A 587 4.75 -29.95 5.33
C LEU A 587 3.91 -31.17 5.73
#